data_AF-A0A3D4AYK7-F1
#
_entry.id   AF-A0A3D4AYK7-F1
#
_cell.length_a   1.000
_cell.length_b   1.000
_cell.length_c   1.000
_cell.angle_alpha   90.00
_cell.angle_beta   90.00
_cell.angle_gamma   90.00
#
_symmetry.space_group_name_H-M   'P 1'
#
loop_
_entity.id
_entity.type
_entity.pdbx_description
1 polymer ?
#
loop_
_entity_poly.entity_id
_entity_poly.type
_entity_poly.pdbx_seq_one_letter_code
_entity_poly.pdbx_strand_id
1 'polypeptide(L)'
;MATILVTISTFPRWADDTVPARFVFDLSLQMAQHHQVIVLAPHAPGAAHHETLNGLDVWRFPYFRPHRLQALCNGGGILPAIRSGLLPKCQVPFLFLNQLFWLNRMVRRFRVDLINSHWMIPQGFTTALLKKRFPGIPHLLTVHSSDVHTLRRLPGGGVAGRFIVNSADRVVTVSRFLH
;
A
#
# COMPACT_ATOMS: atom_id res chain seq x y z
N MET A 1 22.92 3.22 -5.33
CA MET A 1 21.56 3.65 -4.94
C MET A 1 20.58 2.60 -5.44
N ALA A 2 19.63 2.19 -4.62
CA ALA A 2 18.62 1.18 -4.97
C ALA A 2 17.26 1.84 -5.24
N THR A 3 16.43 1.25 -6.09
CA THR A 3 15.06 1.67 -6.38
C THR A 3 14.08 0.92 -5.49
N ILE A 4 13.44 1.63 -4.58
CA ILE A 4 12.51 1.07 -3.59
C ILE A 4 11.08 1.49 -3.96
N LEU A 5 10.22 0.51 -4.20
CA LEU A 5 8.79 0.72 -4.41
C LEU A 5 8.05 0.55 -3.09
N VAL A 6 7.56 1.65 -2.53
CA VAL A 6 6.75 1.66 -1.31
C VAL A 6 5.28 1.55 -1.71
N THR A 7 4.56 0.54 -1.26
CA THR A 7 3.11 0.44 -1.47
C THR A 7 2.33 0.64 -0.17
N ILE A 8 1.29 1.48 -0.22
CA ILE A 8 0.54 1.93 0.96
C ILE A 8 -0.94 2.23 0.61
N SER A 9 -1.84 2.16 1.61
CA SER A 9 -3.28 2.40 1.47
C SER A 9 -3.75 3.78 1.94
N THR A 10 -2.98 4.42 2.82
CA THR A 10 -3.30 5.73 3.41
C THR A 10 -2.06 6.61 3.30
N PHE A 11 -2.15 7.68 2.53
CA PHE A 11 -1.03 8.56 2.23
C PHE A 11 -1.55 9.97 1.98
N PRO A 12 -0.77 11.03 2.25
CA PRO A 12 -1.19 12.40 1.96
C PRO A 12 -1.63 12.55 0.50
N ARG A 13 -2.82 13.11 0.27
CA ARG A 13 -3.38 13.35 -1.07
C ARG A 13 -2.79 14.60 -1.73
N TRP A 14 -2.28 15.53 -0.93
CA TRP A 14 -1.59 16.77 -1.28
C TRP A 14 -0.71 17.20 -0.09
N ALA A 15 0.06 18.29 -0.22
CA ALA A 15 1.12 18.67 0.72
C ALA A 15 0.65 18.86 2.18
N ASP A 16 -0.48 19.54 2.36
CA ASP A 16 -1.03 19.88 3.69
C ASP A 16 -2.11 18.89 4.18
N ASP A 17 -2.20 17.69 3.58
CA ASP A 17 -3.19 16.70 3.95
C ASP A 17 -2.85 15.98 5.26
N THR A 18 -3.72 16.09 6.25
CA THR A 18 -3.58 15.40 7.54
C THR A 18 -4.15 13.99 7.44
N VAL A 19 -3.26 12.99 7.43
CA VAL A 19 -3.63 11.57 7.39
C VAL A 19 -3.01 10.81 8.57
N PRO A 20 -3.69 9.80 9.12
CA PRO A 20 -3.19 9.04 10.28
C PRO A 20 -1.90 8.25 9.98
N ALA A 21 -1.65 7.95 8.70
CA ALA A 21 -0.47 7.21 8.25
C ALA A 21 0.69 8.11 7.76
N ARG A 22 0.73 9.37 8.20
CA ARG A 22 1.77 10.34 7.82
C ARG A 22 3.19 9.84 8.07
N PHE A 23 3.39 9.03 9.10
CA PHE A 23 4.69 8.43 9.42
C PHE A 23 5.32 7.64 8.25
N VAL A 24 4.53 7.05 7.34
CA VAL A 24 5.10 6.36 6.16
C VAL A 24 5.61 7.35 5.12
N PHE A 25 4.95 8.51 4.98
CA PHE A 25 5.46 9.59 4.14
C PHE A 25 6.79 10.11 4.69
N ASP A 26 6.87 10.37 6.00
CA ASP A 26 8.10 10.86 6.63
C ASP A 26 9.24 9.83 6.52
N LEU A 27 8.94 8.54 6.73
CA LEU A 27 9.89 7.45 6.48
C LEU A 27 10.37 7.42 5.03
N SER A 28 9.45 7.56 4.08
CA SER A 28 9.77 7.54 2.64
C SER A 28 10.66 8.71 2.24
N LEU A 29 10.45 9.89 2.83
CA LEU A 29 11.32 11.06 2.65
C LEU A 29 12.73 10.82 3.16
N GLN A 30 12.88 10.25 4.36
CA GLN A 30 14.20 9.92 4.92
C GLN A 30 14.91 8.89 4.05
N MET A 31 14.20 7.85 3.60
CA MET A 31 14.75 6.85 2.67
C MET A 31 15.17 7.46 1.33
N ALA A 32 14.44 8.45 0.83
CA ALA A 32 14.73 9.13 -0.43
C ALA A 32 16.06 9.90 -0.43
N GLN A 33 16.65 10.19 0.74
CA GLN A 33 17.97 10.81 0.85
C GLN A 33 19.11 9.88 0.41
N HIS A 34 18.89 8.56 0.42
CA HIS A 34 19.91 7.55 0.12
C HIS A 34 19.53 6.61 -1.03
N HIS A 35 18.24 6.54 -1.37
CA HIS A 35 17.67 5.62 -2.34
C HIS A 35 16.68 6.33 -3.26
N GLN A 36 16.42 5.76 -4.44
CA GLN A 36 15.29 6.22 -5.25
C GLN A 36 14.01 5.61 -4.69
N VAL A 37 13.16 6.42 -4.07
CA VAL A 37 11.90 5.95 -3.50
C VAL A 37 10.74 6.35 -4.40
N ILE A 38 9.96 5.35 -4.80
CA ILE A 38 8.72 5.52 -5.56
C ILE A 38 7.57 5.03 -4.70
N VAL A 39 6.57 5.87 -4.48
CA VAL A 39 5.39 5.52 -3.68
C VAL A 39 4.23 5.16 -4.61
N LEU A 40 3.61 4.01 -4.35
CA LEU A 40 2.36 3.59 -4.96
C LEU A 40 1.22 3.63 -3.92
N ALA A 41 0.35 4.63 -4.06
CA ALA A 41 -0.79 4.87 -3.18
C ALA A 41 -2.11 4.84 -3.97
N PRO A 42 -3.27 4.59 -3.34
CA PRO A 42 -4.56 4.73 -4.00
C PRO A 42 -4.84 6.20 -4.36
N HIS A 43 -5.51 6.41 -5.49
CA HIS A 43 -6.01 7.73 -5.90
C HIS A 43 -7.22 8.14 -5.06
N ALA A 44 -7.37 9.44 -4.81
CA ALA A 44 -8.56 10.04 -4.22
C ALA A 44 -9.10 11.14 -5.14
N PRO A 45 -10.42 11.42 -5.15
CA PRO A 45 -10.96 12.54 -5.93
C PRO A 45 -10.21 13.84 -5.63
N GLY A 46 -9.75 14.52 -6.69
CA GLY A 46 -8.98 15.77 -6.59
C GLY A 46 -7.47 15.59 -6.43
N ALA A 47 -6.97 14.38 -6.14
CA ALA A 47 -5.54 14.11 -6.07
C ALA A 47 -4.93 13.94 -7.48
N ALA A 48 -3.67 14.34 -7.65
CA ALA A 48 -2.95 14.07 -8.89
C ALA A 48 -2.71 12.56 -9.08
N HIS A 49 -2.70 12.08 -10.32
CA HIS A 49 -2.34 10.68 -10.60
C HIS A 49 -0.85 10.41 -10.41
N HIS A 50 -0.02 11.43 -10.59
CA HIS A 50 1.41 11.40 -10.41
C HIS A 50 1.87 12.80 -10.00
N GLU A 51 2.67 12.89 -8.95
CA GLU A 51 3.23 14.15 -8.48
C GLU A 51 4.55 13.91 -7.73
N THR A 52 5.37 14.95 -7.63
CA THR A 52 6.52 14.98 -6.74
C THR A 52 6.14 15.72 -5.47
N LEU A 53 5.84 14.97 -4.41
CA LEU A 53 5.39 15.53 -3.14
C LEU A 53 6.58 15.72 -2.20
N ASN A 54 7.02 16.97 -2.00
CA ASN A 54 8.22 17.32 -1.23
C ASN A 54 9.47 16.54 -1.66
N GLY A 55 9.67 16.36 -2.97
CA GLY A 55 10.79 15.61 -3.54
C GLY A 55 10.57 14.09 -3.67
N LEU A 56 9.45 13.57 -3.16
CA LEU A 56 9.11 12.14 -3.24
C LEU A 56 8.29 11.83 -4.50
N ASP A 57 8.66 10.80 -5.26
CA ASP A 57 7.92 10.38 -6.46
C ASP A 57 6.67 9.57 -6.08
N VAL A 58 5.48 10.13 -6.28
CA VAL A 58 4.22 9.55 -5.81
C VAL A 58 3.27 9.24 -6.97
N TRP A 59 2.97 7.96 -7.14
CA TRP A 59 2.04 7.43 -8.14
C TRP A 59 0.74 6.99 -7.47
N ARG A 60 -0.39 7.50 -8.00
CA ARG A 60 -1.72 7.25 -7.47
C ARG A 60 -2.57 6.43 -8.44
N PHE A 61 -2.84 5.19 -8.06
CA PHE A 61 -3.63 4.30 -8.89
C PHE A 61 -5.14 4.50 -8.65
N PRO A 62 -5.95 4.72 -9.70
CA PRO A 62 -7.39 4.65 -9.57
C PRO A 62 -7.81 3.22 -9.29
N TYR A 63 -8.74 3.06 -8.36
CA TYR A 63 -9.27 1.75 -7.96
C TYR A 63 -10.77 1.62 -8.22
N PHE A 64 -11.47 2.67 -8.61
CA PHE A 64 -12.88 2.58 -8.97
C PHE A 64 -13.26 3.62 -10.03
N ARG A 65 -14.24 3.28 -10.88
CA ARG A 65 -14.76 4.17 -11.91
C ARG A 65 -16.27 4.35 -11.75
N PRO A 66 -16.80 5.57 -11.92
CA PRO A 66 -16.09 6.83 -12.20
C PRO A 66 -15.27 7.33 -10.99
N HIS A 67 -14.15 8.04 -11.24
CA HIS A 67 -13.19 8.43 -10.19
C HIS A 67 -13.84 9.24 -9.04
N ARG A 68 -14.87 10.04 -9.34
CA ARG A 68 -15.63 10.82 -8.35
C ARG A 68 -16.33 9.98 -7.28
N LEU A 69 -16.57 8.69 -7.53
CA LEU A 69 -17.21 7.78 -6.58
C LEU A 69 -16.22 7.02 -5.71
N GLN A 70 -14.91 7.21 -5.89
CA GLN A 70 -13.90 6.58 -5.04
C GLN A 70 -14.04 7.06 -3.60
N ALA A 71 -14.45 6.15 -2.72
CA ALA A 71 -14.77 6.45 -1.33
C ALA A 71 -13.98 5.58 -0.33
N LEU A 72 -13.45 4.44 -0.78
CA LEU A 72 -12.70 3.50 0.07
C LEU A 72 -11.39 4.04 0.69
N CYS A 73 -10.59 4.80 -0.07
CA CYS A 73 -9.29 5.33 0.36
C CYS A 73 -9.36 6.85 0.46
N ASN A 74 -10.19 7.34 1.40
CA ASN A 74 -10.52 8.76 1.56
C ASN A 74 -9.58 9.54 2.49
N GLY A 75 -8.43 8.96 2.88
CA GLY A 75 -7.48 9.56 3.83
C GLY A 75 -7.73 9.17 5.30
N GLY A 76 -8.92 8.70 5.67
CA GLY A 76 -9.24 8.23 7.02
C GLY A 76 -8.90 6.76 7.31
N GLY A 77 -8.37 6.05 6.30
CA GLY A 77 -8.10 4.61 6.35
C GLY A 77 -9.24 3.74 5.81
N ILE A 78 -8.90 2.52 5.39
CA ILE A 78 -9.83 1.61 4.71
C ILE A 78 -10.94 1.08 5.64
N LEU A 79 -10.61 0.74 6.90
CA LEU A 79 -11.61 0.15 7.81
C LEU A 79 -12.75 1.11 8.18
N PRO A 80 -12.49 2.38 8.55
CA PRO A 80 -13.56 3.34 8.74
C PRO A 80 -14.41 3.53 7.49
N ALA A 81 -13.79 3.61 6.30
CA ALA A 81 -14.52 3.75 5.03
C ALA A 81 -15.43 2.56 4.74
N ILE A 82 -14.97 1.32 4.96
CA ILE A 82 -15.81 0.11 4.82
C ILE A 82 -17.03 0.18 5.74
N ARG A 83 -16.91 0.76 6.94
CA ARG A 83 -18.03 0.87 7.89
C ARG A 83 -19.03 1.97 7.52
N SER A 84 -18.65 2.94 6.68
CA SER A 84 -19.50 4.09 6.37
C SER A 84 -20.61 3.80 5.37
N GLY A 85 -20.57 2.68 4.62
CA GLY A 85 -21.65 2.34 3.70
C GLY A 85 -21.34 1.21 2.71
N LEU A 86 -22.29 0.93 1.81
CA LEU A 86 -22.14 -0.11 0.80
C LEU A 86 -21.20 0.29 -0.34
N LEU A 87 -21.11 1.58 -0.66
CA LEU A 87 -20.28 2.08 -1.76
C LEU A 87 -18.78 1.81 -1.53
N PRO A 88 -18.16 2.15 -0.38
CA PRO A 88 -16.77 1.74 -0.12
C PRO A 88 -16.58 0.21 -0.10
N LYS A 89 -17.55 -0.54 0.42
CA LYS A 89 -17.49 -2.01 0.49
C LYS A 89 -17.39 -2.64 -0.89
N CYS A 90 -18.19 -2.19 -1.86
CA CYS A 90 -18.15 -2.75 -3.21
C CYS A 90 -16.85 -2.40 -3.97
N GLN A 91 -16.11 -1.39 -3.51
CA GLN A 91 -14.83 -0.95 -4.11
C GLN A 91 -13.64 -1.83 -3.69
N VAL A 92 -13.77 -2.61 -2.61
CA VAL A 92 -12.71 -3.47 -2.08
C VAL A 92 -12.10 -4.39 -3.14
N PRO A 93 -12.86 -5.23 -3.89
CA PRO A 93 -12.27 -6.09 -4.90
C PRO A 93 -11.52 -5.30 -5.98
N PHE A 94 -12.05 -4.15 -6.40
CA PHE A 94 -11.40 -3.31 -7.40
C PHE A 94 -10.10 -2.68 -6.90
N LEU A 95 -9.98 -2.42 -5.58
CA LEU A 95 -8.73 -2.00 -4.96
C LEU A 95 -7.63 -3.06 -5.15
N PHE A 96 -7.91 -4.32 -4.82
CA PHE A 96 -6.93 -5.40 -5.00
C PHE A 96 -6.52 -5.59 -6.47
N LEU A 97 -7.50 -5.61 -7.38
CA LEU A 97 -7.24 -5.81 -8.81
C LEU A 97 -6.39 -4.67 -9.40
N ASN A 98 -6.78 -3.42 -9.14
CA ASN A 98 -6.04 -2.27 -9.66
C ASN A 98 -4.69 -2.12 -8.98
N GLN A 99 -4.58 -2.36 -7.68
CA GLN A 99 -3.29 -2.32 -7.00
C GLN A 99 -2.32 -3.34 -7.60
N LEU A 100 -2.76 -4.60 -7.82
CA LEU A 100 -1.91 -5.63 -8.44
C LEU A 100 -1.50 -5.24 -9.88
N PHE A 101 -2.42 -4.71 -10.67
CA PHE A 101 -2.13 -4.22 -12.02
C PHE A 101 -1.08 -3.12 -12.02
N TRP A 102 -1.25 -2.11 -11.17
CA TRP A 102 -0.32 -0.98 -11.07
C TRP A 102 1.02 -1.42 -10.48
N LEU A 103 1.02 -2.28 -9.48
CA LEU A 103 2.25 -2.83 -8.89
C LEU A 103 3.08 -3.56 -9.96
N ASN A 104 2.45 -4.42 -10.77
CA ASN A 104 3.09 -5.06 -11.92
C ASN A 104 3.60 -4.05 -12.96
N ARG A 105 2.83 -2.98 -13.23
CA ARG A 105 3.25 -1.91 -14.15
C ARG A 105 4.47 -1.16 -13.63
N MET A 106 4.49 -0.80 -12.35
CA MET A 106 5.58 -0.05 -11.72
C MET A 106 6.87 -0.87 -11.67
N VAL A 107 6.79 -2.14 -11.26
CA VAL A 107 7.94 -3.05 -11.25
C VAL A 107 8.60 -3.14 -12.63
N ARG A 108 7.81 -3.27 -13.69
CA ARG A 108 8.32 -3.36 -15.07
C ARG A 108 8.86 -2.03 -15.59
N ARG A 109 8.30 -0.91 -15.13
CA ARG A 109 8.69 0.44 -15.57
C ARG A 109 9.99 0.91 -14.93
N PHE A 110 10.19 0.62 -13.65
CA PHE A 110 11.21 1.29 -12.84
C PHE A 110 12.39 0.40 -12.41
N ARG A 111 12.46 -0.86 -12.85
CA ARG A 111 13.51 -1.81 -12.43
C ARG A 111 13.67 -1.83 -10.91
N VAL A 112 12.57 -2.14 -10.22
CA VAL A 112 12.49 -2.10 -8.76
C VAL A 112 13.42 -3.15 -8.14
N ASP A 113 14.27 -2.71 -7.21
CA ASP A 113 15.22 -3.55 -6.48
C ASP A 113 14.63 -4.10 -5.18
N LEU A 114 13.62 -3.42 -4.62
CA LEU A 114 12.95 -3.81 -3.37
C LEU A 114 11.51 -3.29 -3.37
N ILE A 115 10.56 -4.14 -2.98
CA ILE A 115 9.20 -3.71 -2.66
C ILE A 115 9.05 -3.65 -1.14
N ASN A 116 8.71 -2.47 -0.61
CA ASN A 116 8.34 -2.31 0.80
C ASN A 116 6.82 -2.12 0.90
N SER A 117 6.10 -3.16 1.34
CA SER A 117 4.66 -3.09 1.53
C SER A 117 4.33 -2.69 2.95
N HIS A 118 3.62 -1.57 3.11
CA HIS A 118 3.05 -1.18 4.40
C HIS A 118 1.64 -1.74 4.51
N TRP A 119 1.32 -2.39 5.61
CA TRP A 119 0.08 -3.13 5.87
C TRP A 119 0.07 -4.52 5.23
N MET A 120 -0.44 -5.52 5.96
CA MET A 120 -0.60 -6.88 5.42
C MET A 120 -1.69 -6.92 4.36
N ILE A 121 -2.81 -6.22 4.60
CA ILE A 121 -3.91 -6.11 3.66
C ILE A 121 -4.25 -4.63 3.44
N PRO A 122 -4.40 -4.17 2.19
CA PRO A 122 -4.27 -4.93 0.92
C PRO A 122 -2.84 -5.08 0.36
N GLN A 123 -1.88 -4.29 0.85
CA GLN A 123 -0.55 -4.15 0.25
C GLN A 123 0.30 -5.42 0.28
N GLY A 124 0.47 -6.02 1.46
CA GLY A 124 1.21 -7.29 1.59
C GLY A 124 0.61 -8.39 0.73
N PHE A 125 -0.72 -8.51 0.68
CA PHE A 125 -1.41 -9.51 -0.14
C PHE A 125 -1.19 -9.33 -1.65
N THR A 126 -1.35 -8.12 -2.17
CA THR A 126 -1.13 -7.86 -3.61
C THR A 126 0.34 -8.03 -3.98
N THR A 127 1.26 -7.68 -3.08
CA THR A 127 2.70 -7.92 -3.27
C THR A 127 3.03 -9.42 -3.25
N ALA A 128 2.42 -10.19 -2.34
CA ALA A 128 2.56 -11.65 -2.28
C ALA A 128 2.11 -12.34 -3.58
N LEU A 129 1.00 -11.86 -4.18
CA LEU A 129 0.55 -12.34 -5.48
C LEU A 129 1.54 -11.96 -6.60
N LEU A 130 2.06 -10.74 -6.58
CA LEU A 130 3.04 -10.26 -7.56
C LEU A 130 4.32 -11.09 -7.52
N LYS A 131 4.81 -11.46 -6.33
CA LYS A 131 6.04 -12.25 -6.18
C LYS A 131 5.99 -13.60 -6.90
N LYS A 132 4.82 -14.20 -7.09
CA LYS A 132 4.69 -15.42 -7.89
C LYS A 132 5.19 -15.22 -9.33
N ARG A 133 5.06 -14.00 -9.86
CA ARG A 133 5.53 -13.61 -11.18
C ARG A 133 6.94 -13.03 -11.17
N PHE A 134 7.35 -12.41 -10.06
CA PHE A 134 8.66 -11.78 -9.91
C PHE A 134 9.36 -12.27 -8.63
N PRO A 135 9.74 -13.56 -8.55
CA PRO A 135 10.29 -14.13 -7.32
C PRO A 135 11.66 -13.55 -6.95
N GLY A 136 12.39 -12.98 -7.92
CA GLY A 136 13.71 -12.38 -7.72
C GLY A 136 13.69 -10.97 -7.13
N ILE A 137 12.52 -10.34 -6.92
CA ILE A 137 12.43 -9.02 -6.29
C ILE A 137 12.18 -9.21 -4.79
N PRO A 138 13.11 -8.77 -3.93
CA PRO A 138 12.91 -8.77 -2.48
C PRO A 138 11.65 -8.01 -2.05
N HIS A 139 10.97 -8.56 -1.06
CA HIS A 139 9.76 -8.02 -0.45
C HIS A 139 9.96 -7.86 1.04
N LEU A 140 10.00 -6.60 1.47
CA LEU A 140 9.95 -6.18 2.85
C LEU A 140 8.50 -5.91 3.22
N LEU A 141 7.96 -6.66 4.17
CA LEU A 141 6.63 -6.44 4.72
C LEU A 141 6.73 -5.67 6.03
N THR A 142 6.26 -4.43 6.03
CA THR A 142 6.13 -3.61 7.24
C THR A 142 4.73 -3.77 7.82
N VAL A 143 4.64 -4.54 8.90
CA VAL A 143 3.40 -4.85 9.62
C VAL A 143 3.13 -3.79 10.67
N HIS A 144 1.89 -3.32 10.67
CA HIS A 144 1.36 -2.38 11.64
C HIS A 144 0.32 -3.06 12.54
N SER A 145 0.08 -2.52 13.72
CA SER A 145 -0.77 -3.15 14.75
C SER A 145 -2.21 -3.42 14.29
N SER A 146 -2.76 -2.59 13.40
CA SER A 146 -4.12 -2.81 12.87
C SER A 146 -4.23 -4.01 11.92
N ASP A 147 -3.12 -4.49 11.35
CA ASP A 147 -3.10 -5.61 10.41
C ASP A 147 -3.56 -6.91 11.05
N VAL A 148 -2.95 -7.24 12.20
CA VAL A 148 -3.21 -8.50 12.92
C VAL A 148 -4.66 -8.56 13.38
N HIS A 149 -5.18 -7.43 13.88
CA HIS A 149 -6.58 -7.34 14.31
C HIS A 149 -7.56 -7.50 13.14
N THR A 150 -7.23 -6.95 11.98
CA THR A 150 -8.05 -7.05 10.78
C THR A 150 -8.08 -8.48 10.26
N LEU A 151 -6.92 -9.11 10.09
CA LEU A 151 -6.81 -10.48 9.60
C LEU A 151 -7.52 -11.48 10.52
N ARG A 152 -7.40 -11.33 11.85
CA ARG A 152 -8.10 -12.22 12.81
C ARG A 152 -9.63 -12.18 12.69
N ARG A 153 -10.20 -11.09 12.18
CA ARG A 153 -11.65 -10.91 12.02
C ARG A 153 -12.17 -11.37 10.66
N LEU A 154 -11.29 -11.64 9.69
CA LEU A 154 -11.68 -12.06 8.36
C LEU A 154 -11.80 -13.60 8.28
N PRO A 155 -12.86 -14.14 7.66
CA PRO A 155 -12.92 -15.56 7.33
C PRO A 155 -11.71 -15.97 6.48
N GLY A 156 -10.96 -16.99 6.92
CA GLY A 156 -9.73 -17.41 6.25
C GLY A 156 -8.53 -16.46 6.45
N GLY A 157 -8.62 -15.47 7.34
CA GLY A 157 -7.55 -14.51 7.58
C GLY A 157 -6.25 -15.12 8.07
N GLY A 158 -6.28 -16.27 8.77
CA GLY A 158 -5.06 -17.02 9.11
C GLY A 158 -4.33 -17.57 7.87
N VAL A 159 -5.09 -18.07 6.88
CA VAL A 159 -4.54 -18.57 5.61
C VAL A 159 -3.97 -17.42 4.80
N ALA A 160 -4.71 -16.30 4.69
CA ALA A 160 -4.23 -15.10 4.02
C ALA A 160 -2.97 -14.54 4.69
N GLY A 161 -2.97 -14.43 6.01
CA GLY A 161 -1.83 -13.97 6.80
C GLY A 161 -0.59 -14.83 6.59
N ARG A 162 -0.74 -16.16 6.67
CA ARG A 162 0.36 -17.10 6.39
C ARG A 162 0.86 -16.98 4.96
N PHE A 163 -0.04 -16.86 3.98
CA PHE A 163 0.35 -16.65 2.59
C PHE A 163 1.18 -15.37 2.40
N ILE A 164 0.75 -14.27 3.02
CA ILE A 164 1.46 -12.98 2.96
C ILE A 164 2.85 -13.09 3.60
N VAL A 165 2.92 -13.61 4.83
CA VAL A 165 4.19 -13.73 5.58
C VAL A 165 5.17 -14.66 4.87
N ASN A 166 4.71 -15.82 4.37
CA ASN A 166 5.56 -16.78 3.67
C ASN A 166 6.10 -16.25 2.34
N SER A 167 5.45 -15.23 1.76
CA SER A 167 5.95 -14.60 0.54
C SER A 167 7.00 -13.52 0.82
N ALA A 168 7.01 -12.92 2.01
CA ALA A 168 7.92 -11.84 2.36
C ALA A 168 9.32 -12.38 2.67
N ASP A 169 10.36 -11.74 2.15
CA ASP A 169 11.75 -12.11 2.45
C ASP A 169 12.17 -11.59 3.83
N ARG A 170 11.57 -10.46 4.25
CA ARG A 170 11.72 -9.90 5.59
C ARG A 170 10.40 -9.32 6.05
N VAL A 171 10.11 -9.51 7.34
CA VAL A 171 8.96 -8.92 8.02
C VAL A 171 9.49 -8.02 9.13
N VAL A 172 9.03 -6.77 9.15
CA VAL A 172 9.36 -5.80 10.18
C VAL A 172 8.07 -5.34 10.84
N THR A 173 8.06 -5.27 12.17
CA THR A 173 6.95 -4.76 12.96
C THR A 173 7.30 -3.35 13.46
N VAL A 174 6.35 -2.43 13.42
CA VAL A 174 6.56 -1.06 13.92
C VAL A 174 6.36 -0.92 15.44
N SER A 175 6.05 -2.01 16.13
CA SER A 175 5.89 -2.05 17.58
C SER A 175 6.40 -3.37 18.13
N ARG A 176 7.11 -3.31 19.28
CA ARG A 176 7.62 -4.48 20.01
C ARG A 176 6.51 -5.41 20.50
N PHE A 177 5.26 -4.96 20.55
CA PHE A 177 4.10 -5.75 21.01
C PHE A 177 3.62 -6.80 19.99
N LEU A 178 4.18 -6.83 18.78
CA LEU A 178 3.76 -7.69 17.67
C LEU A 178 4.71 -8.87 17.40
N HIS A 179 5.69 -9.10 18.28
CA HIS A 179 6.60 -10.26 18.21
C HIS A 179 5.98 -11.51 18.84
#